data_AF-A0A1F6BB48-F1
#
_entry.id   AF-A0A1F6BB48-F1
#
_cell.length_a   1.000
_cell.length_b   1.000
_cell.length_c   1.000
_cell.angle_alpha   90.00
_cell.angle_beta   90.00
_cell.angle_gamma   90.00
#
_symmetry.space_group_name_H-M   'P 1'
#
loop_
_entity.id
_entity.type
_entity.pdbx_description
1 polymer ?
#
loop_
_entity_poly.entity_id
_entity_poly.type
_entity_poly.pdbx_seq_one_letter_code
_entity_poly.pdbx_strand_id
1 'polypeptide(L)'
;MQYRLLKKLVKMSRFSLKADGTSMLPIIRPGDVLHLKKSRFDKVKEDELIMVEKKRQFMIHRVIYKSTKYLITKGDHNFKSDGHIPSQNVHARLTYFTRKGQSLRVKDYYLIQADSYLKELAKITQAFNRKKVDYVFLKGLPLYLFLQKNLPQRLYADCDLLISPKDYQTASVALQKRGFQSVDSSYSPIFKLFKKVPTETVFIKKTSLWPVVLDIHREPAFLMNQISGLDALYPQKQINKLTELFLARKSIFKYKNIKFNLLSAEHQILYLALHFFHHSFSGYFRLALMRSACRKLKGDWQGLLKQILEYRLENFVYPSFLLLEKYYPFSIPVGFLNKIKPLGNKLRLIKKLTSGNLLESEAGQISAGRKRFSNIFYLSPEPLPKKLRVIFYPSVINSIIYIPYKLTVNFARRTYRKIFFFIKS
;
A
#
# COMPACT_ATOMS: atom_id res chain seq x y z
N MET A 1 -7.92 -4.34 38.36
CA MET A 1 -6.93 -5.38 38.75
C MET A 1 -5.89 -5.66 37.65
N GLN A 2 -6.29 -5.99 36.42
CA GLN A 2 -5.38 -6.33 35.30
C GLN A 2 -4.29 -5.28 35.00
N TYR A 3 -4.62 -3.99 34.94
CA TYR A 3 -3.62 -2.93 34.66
C TYR A 3 -2.48 -2.88 35.70
N ARG A 4 -2.79 -3.02 37.00
CA ARG A 4 -1.78 -3.03 38.07
C ARG A 4 -0.84 -4.22 37.96
N LEU A 5 -1.38 -5.39 37.59
CA LEU A 5 -0.58 -6.60 37.35
C LEU A 5 0.37 -6.40 36.16
N LEU A 6 -0.13 -5.85 35.04
CA LEU A 6 0.68 -5.54 33.86
C LEU A 6 1.79 -4.54 34.19
N LYS A 7 1.53 -3.50 35.02
CA LYS A 7 2.57 -2.55 35.46
C LYS A 7 3.69 -3.21 36.28
N LYS A 8 3.40 -4.30 37.00
CA LYS A 8 4.43 -5.10 37.68
C LYS A 8 5.20 -5.96 36.68
N LEU A 9 4.48 -6.66 35.79
CA LEU A 9 5.08 -7.53 34.76
C LEU A 9 6.06 -6.80 33.84
N VAL A 10 5.71 -5.60 33.37
CA VAL A 10 6.59 -4.84 32.44
C VAL A 10 7.92 -4.41 33.06
N LYS A 11 8.09 -4.50 34.39
CA LYS A 11 9.37 -4.24 35.06
C LYS A 11 10.37 -5.39 34.84
N MET A 12 9.88 -6.62 34.63
CA MET A 12 10.69 -7.82 34.43
C MET A 12 11.47 -7.76 33.12
N SER A 13 12.60 -8.48 33.06
CA SER A 13 13.44 -8.54 31.85
C SER A 13 12.77 -9.33 30.71
N ARG A 14 12.01 -10.37 31.07
CA ARG A 14 11.20 -11.22 30.20
C ARG A 14 9.90 -11.58 30.90
N PHE A 15 8.81 -11.69 30.14
CA PHE A 15 7.50 -12.10 30.64
C PHE A 15 6.64 -12.56 29.49
N SER A 16 5.55 -13.26 29.81
CA SER A 16 4.60 -13.77 28.83
C SER A 16 3.17 -13.39 29.18
N LEU A 17 2.35 -13.20 28.15
CA LEU A 17 0.96 -12.82 28.31
C LEU A 17 0.10 -13.41 27.19
N LYS A 18 -1.16 -13.72 27.51
CA LYS A 18 -2.10 -14.26 26.54
C LYS A 18 -2.74 -13.12 25.76
N ALA A 19 -2.80 -13.25 24.43
CA ALA A 19 -3.49 -12.31 23.56
C ALA A 19 -5.02 -12.49 23.65
N ASP A 20 -5.76 -11.38 23.74
CA ASP A 20 -7.22 -11.36 23.81
C ASP A 20 -7.89 -10.56 22.65
N GLY A 21 -7.15 -9.63 22.03
CA GLY A 21 -7.65 -8.78 20.96
C GLY A 21 -7.44 -9.29 19.53
N THR A 22 -8.07 -8.59 18.57
CA THR A 22 -7.99 -8.85 17.12
C THR A 22 -7.18 -7.81 16.35
N SER A 23 -6.62 -6.80 17.02
CA SER A 23 -5.94 -5.67 16.39
C SER A 23 -4.70 -6.04 15.58
N MET A 24 -4.11 -7.20 15.85
CA MET A 24 -2.89 -7.71 15.23
C MET A 24 -3.13 -8.90 14.28
N LEU A 25 -4.38 -9.17 13.91
CA LEU A 25 -4.67 -10.19 12.90
C LEU A 25 -3.99 -9.86 11.56
N PRO A 26 -3.52 -10.88 10.81
CA PRO A 26 -3.62 -12.31 11.11
C PRO A 26 -2.45 -12.89 11.92
N ILE A 27 -1.45 -12.06 12.28
CA ILE A 27 -0.18 -12.51 12.86
C ILE A 27 -0.36 -13.01 14.28
N ILE A 28 -0.92 -12.17 15.16
CA ILE A 28 -1.29 -12.54 16.53
C ILE A 28 -2.79 -12.78 16.54
N ARG A 29 -3.20 -13.91 17.12
CA ARG A 29 -4.60 -14.33 17.25
C ARG A 29 -4.98 -14.39 18.73
N PRO A 30 -6.28 -14.20 19.06
CA PRO A 30 -6.77 -14.48 20.40
C PRO A 30 -6.36 -15.89 20.85
N GLY A 31 -5.85 -15.99 22.07
CA GLY A 31 -5.37 -17.25 22.65
C GLY A 31 -3.87 -17.51 22.50
N ASP A 32 -3.15 -16.81 21.62
CA ASP A 32 -1.69 -16.94 21.52
C ASP A 32 -1.01 -16.50 22.83
N VAL A 33 0.05 -17.19 23.23
CA VAL A 33 0.91 -16.77 24.34
C VAL A 33 2.08 -15.97 23.77
N LEU A 34 2.17 -14.69 24.10
CA LEU A 34 3.14 -13.74 23.60
C LEU A 34 4.34 -13.68 24.55
N HIS A 35 5.55 -13.93 24.05
CA HIS A 35 6.78 -13.91 24.84
C HIS A 35 7.55 -12.62 24.56
N LEU A 36 7.67 -11.79 25.59
CA LEU A 36 8.15 -10.41 25.50
C LEU A 36 9.50 -10.27 26.19
N LYS A 37 10.36 -9.44 25.59
CA LYS A 37 11.64 -9.04 26.19
C LYS A 37 11.66 -7.52 26.34
N LYS A 38 12.03 -7.05 27.53
CA LYS A 38 12.16 -5.61 27.82
C LYS A 38 13.03 -4.94 26.75
N SER A 39 12.60 -3.78 26.27
CA SER A 39 13.28 -3.04 25.21
C SER A 39 13.24 -1.55 25.48
N ARG A 40 14.38 -0.89 25.33
CA ARG A 40 14.49 0.56 25.45
C ARG A 40 14.13 1.23 24.12
N PHE A 41 13.61 2.45 24.20
CA PHE A 41 13.18 3.24 23.04
C PHE A 41 14.26 3.38 21.96
N ASP A 42 15.52 3.62 22.35
CA ASP A 42 16.66 3.78 21.44
C ASP A 42 16.91 2.52 20.59
N LYS A 43 16.67 1.33 21.16
CA LYS A 43 16.88 0.04 20.48
C LYS A 43 15.71 -0.40 19.60
N VAL A 44 14.53 0.20 19.75
CA VAL A 44 13.35 -0.13 18.93
C VAL A 44 13.54 0.33 17.49
N LYS A 45 13.14 -0.50 16.53
CA LYS A 45 13.18 -0.16 15.10
C LYS A 45 11.77 -0.12 14.50
N GLU A 46 11.63 0.58 13.38
CA GLU A 46 10.42 0.49 12.55
C GLU A 46 10.18 -0.97 12.13
N ASP A 47 8.90 -1.30 11.92
CA ASP A 47 8.37 -2.63 11.65
C ASP A 47 8.46 -3.66 12.80
N GLU A 48 9.10 -3.35 13.93
CA GLU A 48 9.05 -4.23 15.11
C GLU A 48 7.68 -4.24 15.79
N LEU A 49 7.31 -5.37 16.41
CA LEU A 49 6.12 -5.49 17.25
C LEU A 49 6.49 -5.21 18.70
N ILE A 50 5.93 -4.15 19.27
CA ILE A 50 6.28 -3.66 20.60
C ILE A 50 5.06 -3.51 21.49
N MET A 51 5.24 -3.80 22.78
CA MET A 51 4.31 -3.48 23.84
C MET A 51 4.47 -2.00 24.24
N VAL A 52 3.39 -1.25 24.07
CA VAL A 52 3.30 0.16 24.45
C VAL A 52 2.13 0.40 25.40
N GLU A 53 2.21 1.51 26.12
CA GLU A 53 1.15 1.97 27.03
C GLU A 53 0.53 3.28 26.53
N LYS A 54 -0.80 3.32 26.40
CA LYS A 54 -1.53 4.55 26.08
C LYS A 54 -2.87 4.56 26.78
N LYS A 55 -3.25 5.71 27.38
CA LYS A 55 -4.53 5.88 28.09
C LYS A 55 -4.83 4.74 29.08
N ARG A 56 -3.82 4.34 29.88
CA ARG A 56 -3.90 3.21 30.85
C ARG A 56 -4.21 1.85 30.24
N GLN A 57 -3.93 1.65 28.95
CA GLN A 57 -4.06 0.37 28.26
C GLN A 57 -2.71 -0.04 27.69
N PHE A 58 -2.40 -1.33 27.82
CA PHE A 58 -1.25 -1.93 27.15
C PHE A 58 -1.70 -2.57 25.84
N MET A 59 -0.91 -2.40 24.80
CA MET A 59 -1.17 -2.98 23.48
C MET A 59 0.15 -3.40 22.84
N ILE A 60 0.12 -4.48 22.05
CA ILE A 60 1.26 -4.91 21.25
C ILE A 60 0.96 -4.61 19.81
N HIS A 61 1.59 -3.57 19.28
CA HIS A 61 1.34 -3.07 17.93
C HIS A 61 2.65 -2.85 17.17
N ARG A 62 2.56 -2.72 15.85
CA ARG A 62 3.71 -2.50 14.99
C ARG A 62 4.18 -1.06 15.07
N VAL A 63 5.49 -0.85 15.15
CA VAL A 63 6.08 0.49 14.99
C VAL A 63 6.00 0.89 13.52
N ILE A 64 5.16 1.87 13.23
CA ILE A 64 4.96 2.37 11.86
C ILE A 64 5.77 3.64 11.58
N TYR A 65 6.25 4.31 12.63
CA TYR A 65 7.15 5.45 12.53
C TYR A 65 7.92 5.62 13.84
N LYS A 66 9.18 6.05 13.74
CA LYS A 66 10.04 6.39 14.87
C LYS A 66 10.68 7.75 14.66
N SER A 67 10.46 8.67 15.59
CA SER A 67 11.25 9.90 15.73
C SER A 67 12.33 9.73 16.79
N THR A 68 13.03 10.82 17.12
CA THR A 68 13.97 10.87 18.25
C THR A 68 13.27 10.90 19.62
N LYS A 69 11.98 11.28 19.69
CA LYS A 69 11.26 11.50 20.96
C LYS A 69 10.05 10.59 21.18
N TYR A 70 9.46 10.07 20.10
CA TYR A 70 8.23 9.30 20.15
C TYR A 70 8.16 8.23 19.05
N LEU A 71 7.30 7.24 19.26
CA LEU A 71 6.87 6.28 18.25
C LEU A 71 5.45 6.59 17.79
N ILE A 72 5.11 6.10 16.61
CA ILE A 72 3.72 5.86 16.25
C ILE A 72 3.59 4.37 16.00
N THR A 73 2.64 3.76 16.70
CA THR A 73 2.33 2.34 16.54
C THR A 73 0.97 2.14 15.88
N LYS A 74 0.73 0.95 15.35
CA LYS A 74 -0.57 0.58 14.79
C LYS A 74 -0.75 -0.94 14.79
N GLY A 75 -1.96 -1.39 15.13
CA GLY A 75 -2.37 -2.76 14.91
C GLY A 75 -2.46 -3.10 13.41
N ASP A 76 -1.93 -4.23 12.97
CA ASP A 76 -1.95 -4.63 11.55
C ASP A 76 -3.39 -4.68 10.99
N HIS A 77 -4.36 -5.07 11.82
CA HIS A 77 -5.79 -5.14 11.48
C HIS A 77 -6.56 -3.83 11.73
N ASN A 78 -5.95 -2.84 12.40
CA ASN A 78 -6.60 -1.56 12.67
C ASN A 78 -6.60 -0.65 11.44
N PHE A 79 -7.55 0.29 11.35
CA PHE A 79 -7.50 1.35 10.34
C PHE A 79 -6.64 2.54 10.79
N LYS A 80 -6.88 3.00 12.02
CA LYS A 80 -6.18 4.15 12.59
C LYS A 80 -4.90 3.73 13.30
N SER A 81 -3.92 4.61 13.30
CA SER A 81 -2.74 4.48 14.16
C SER A 81 -3.10 4.79 15.62
N ASP A 82 -2.22 4.38 16.53
CA ASP A 82 -2.35 4.69 17.94
C ASP A 82 -1.96 6.14 18.25
N GLY A 83 -1.46 6.91 17.27
CA GLY A 83 -0.91 8.26 17.43
C GLY A 83 0.44 8.28 18.15
N HIS A 84 0.85 9.44 18.68
CA HIS A 84 2.14 9.56 19.38
C HIS A 84 2.19 8.72 20.65
N ILE A 85 3.26 7.93 20.78
CA ILE A 85 3.65 7.14 21.94
C ILE A 85 4.99 7.71 22.46
N PRO A 86 5.00 8.39 23.60
CA PRO A 86 6.23 8.90 24.21
C PRO A 86 7.23 7.77 24.53
N SER A 87 8.52 8.10 24.56
CA SER A 87 9.58 7.12 24.80
C SER A 87 9.41 6.31 26.10
N GLN A 88 8.90 6.94 27.17
CA GLN A 88 8.65 6.31 28.48
C GLN A 88 7.51 5.28 28.46
N ASN A 89 6.68 5.28 27.42
CA ASN A 89 5.55 4.37 27.28
C ASN A 89 5.89 3.14 26.42
N VAL A 90 7.17 2.94 26.09
CA VAL A 90 7.67 1.78 25.34
C VAL A 90 8.28 0.80 26.33
N HIS A 91 7.76 -0.43 26.36
CA HIS A 91 8.06 -1.38 27.45
C HIS A 91 8.87 -2.59 26.99
N ALA A 92 8.38 -3.31 25.98
CA ALA A 92 8.95 -4.58 25.57
C ALA A 92 8.76 -4.83 24.07
N ARG A 93 9.58 -5.70 23.49
CA ARG A 93 9.42 -6.19 22.13
C ARG A 93 8.92 -7.64 22.14
N LEU A 94 8.07 -7.99 21.18
CA LEU A 94 7.66 -9.36 20.95
C LEU A 94 8.82 -10.14 20.34
N THR A 95 9.14 -11.30 20.92
CA THR A 95 10.23 -12.16 20.43
C THR A 95 9.68 -13.34 19.62
N TYR A 96 8.75 -14.08 20.21
CA TYR A 96 8.01 -15.18 19.59
C TYR A 96 6.64 -15.30 20.28
N PHE A 97 5.74 -16.06 19.67
CA PHE A 97 4.46 -16.42 20.26
C PHE A 97 4.26 -17.94 20.18
N THR A 98 3.51 -18.48 21.13
CA THR A 98 3.12 -19.88 21.15
C THR A 98 1.65 -20.00 20.75
N ARG A 99 1.38 -20.78 19.70
CA ARG A 99 0.03 -21.06 19.20
C ARG A 99 -0.18 -22.57 19.20
N LYS A 100 -1.19 -23.06 19.93
CA LYS A 100 -1.50 -24.50 20.02
C LYS A 100 -0.26 -25.36 20.35
N GLY A 101 0.53 -24.93 21.32
CA GLY A 101 1.76 -25.62 21.73
C GLY A 101 3.00 -25.37 20.86
N GLN A 102 2.86 -24.78 19.67
CA GLN A 102 3.99 -24.51 18.78
C GLN A 102 4.52 -23.09 18.93
N SER A 103 5.83 -22.94 19.11
CA SER A 103 6.51 -21.65 19.21
C SER A 103 6.94 -21.16 17.83
N LEU A 104 6.52 -19.95 17.47
CA LEU A 104 6.79 -19.30 16.19
C LEU A 104 7.43 -17.93 16.42
N ARG A 105 8.61 -17.70 15.85
CA ARG A 105 9.16 -16.34 15.80
C ARG A 105 8.40 -15.56 14.74
N VAL A 106 8.16 -14.29 15.01
CA VAL A 106 7.46 -13.39 14.08
C VAL A 106 8.16 -13.35 12.70
N LYS A 107 9.50 -13.42 12.70
CA LYS A 107 10.30 -13.45 11.47
C LYS A 107 10.10 -14.72 10.64
N ASP A 108 9.90 -15.87 11.28
CA ASP A 108 9.69 -17.15 10.59
C ASP A 108 8.35 -17.13 9.85
N TYR A 109 7.35 -16.47 10.42
CA TYR A 109 6.05 -16.27 9.78
C TYR A 109 6.15 -15.51 8.45
N TYR A 110 6.94 -14.42 8.41
CA TYR A 110 7.19 -13.68 7.18
C TYR A 110 8.04 -14.46 6.18
N LEU A 111 9.02 -15.21 6.68
CA LEU A 111 9.87 -16.06 5.85
C LEU A 111 9.06 -17.11 5.11
N ILE A 112 8.16 -17.81 5.80
CA ILE A 112 7.30 -18.82 5.20
C ILE A 112 6.38 -18.20 4.13
N GLN A 113 5.76 -17.04 4.42
CA GLN A 113 4.93 -16.37 3.42
C GLN A 113 5.74 -15.94 2.20
N ALA A 114 6.91 -15.32 2.42
CA ALA A 114 7.76 -14.83 1.35
C ALA A 114 8.31 -15.96 0.47
N ASP A 115 8.70 -17.09 1.05
CA ASP A 115 9.15 -18.26 0.31
C ASP A 115 8.05 -18.81 -0.62
N SER A 116 6.82 -18.93 -0.10
CA SER A 116 5.65 -19.34 -0.90
C SER A 116 5.41 -18.39 -2.07
N TYR A 117 5.45 -17.08 -1.81
CA TYR A 117 5.30 -16.06 -2.86
C TYR A 117 6.43 -16.14 -3.91
N LEU A 118 7.69 -16.24 -3.49
CA LEU A 118 8.84 -16.30 -4.40
C LEU A 118 8.81 -17.51 -5.31
N LYS A 119 8.38 -18.67 -4.82
CA LYS A 119 8.24 -19.89 -5.62
C LYS A 119 7.27 -19.68 -6.78
N GLU A 120 6.15 -19.02 -6.53
CA GLU A 120 5.18 -18.72 -7.59
C GLU A 120 5.67 -17.63 -8.54
N LEU A 121 6.28 -16.56 -8.01
CA LEU A 121 6.88 -15.50 -8.84
C LEU A 121 7.98 -16.03 -9.76
N ALA A 122 8.80 -16.97 -9.29
CA ALA A 122 9.83 -17.61 -10.12
C ALA A 122 9.23 -18.35 -11.33
N LYS A 123 8.14 -19.11 -11.10
CA LYS A 123 7.43 -19.84 -12.17
C LYS A 123 6.81 -18.88 -13.19
N ILE A 124 6.27 -17.75 -12.72
CA ILE A 124 5.67 -16.71 -13.56
C ILE A 124 6.73 -16.04 -14.43
N THR A 125 7.82 -15.57 -13.81
CA THR A 125 8.96 -14.97 -14.52
C THR A 125 9.50 -15.93 -15.58
N GLN A 126 9.68 -17.21 -15.26
CA GLN A 126 10.12 -18.20 -16.23
C GLN A 126 9.13 -18.36 -17.39
N ALA A 127 7.82 -18.42 -17.11
CA ALA A 127 6.80 -18.55 -18.13
C ALA A 127 6.72 -17.31 -19.04
N PHE A 128 6.80 -16.11 -18.46
CA PHE A 128 6.79 -14.86 -19.19
C PHE A 128 8.03 -14.72 -20.07
N ASN A 129 9.21 -15.04 -19.54
CA ASN A 129 10.46 -14.98 -20.31
C ASN A 129 10.45 -15.98 -21.48
N ARG A 130 9.97 -17.22 -21.27
CA ARG A 130 9.84 -18.23 -22.34
C ARG A 130 8.91 -17.76 -23.46
N LYS A 131 7.83 -17.07 -23.10
CA LYS A 131 6.85 -16.53 -24.05
C LYS A 131 7.20 -15.13 -24.56
N LYS A 132 8.37 -14.59 -24.18
CA LYS A 132 8.82 -13.22 -24.52
C LYS A 132 7.79 -12.14 -24.18
N VAL A 133 7.03 -12.32 -23.10
CA VAL A 133 6.10 -11.30 -22.58
C VAL A 133 6.91 -10.10 -22.13
N ASP A 134 6.52 -8.90 -22.55
CA ASP A 134 7.10 -7.66 -22.09
C ASP A 134 6.43 -7.20 -20.77
N TYR A 135 7.17 -7.27 -19.66
CA TYR A 135 6.67 -6.92 -18.34
C TYR A 135 7.73 -6.33 -17.41
N VAL A 136 7.27 -5.64 -16.38
CA VAL A 136 8.09 -5.13 -15.27
C VAL A 136 7.31 -5.20 -13.95
N PHE A 137 7.98 -5.61 -12.87
CA PHE A 137 7.43 -5.53 -11.53
C PHE A 137 7.45 -4.08 -11.04
N LEU A 138 6.30 -3.60 -10.60
CA LEU A 138 6.10 -2.24 -10.14
C LEU A 138 6.23 -2.11 -8.62
N LYS A 139 5.67 -3.08 -7.88
CA LYS A 139 5.82 -3.24 -6.43
C LYS A 139 5.70 -4.69 -6.00
N GLY A 140 5.80 -4.93 -4.70
CA GLY A 140 5.68 -6.26 -4.10
C GLY A 140 7.03 -6.84 -3.70
N LEU A 141 7.04 -8.13 -3.39
CA LEU A 141 8.18 -8.81 -2.78
C LEU A 141 9.51 -8.65 -3.55
N PRO A 142 9.57 -8.74 -4.90
CA PRO A 142 10.82 -8.54 -5.63
C PRO A 142 11.49 -7.19 -5.37
N LEU A 143 10.71 -6.10 -5.39
CA LEU A 143 11.22 -4.75 -5.11
C LEU A 143 11.67 -4.62 -3.66
N TYR A 144 10.91 -5.17 -2.72
CA TYR A 144 11.28 -5.17 -1.31
C TYR A 144 12.61 -5.89 -1.05
N LEU A 145 12.83 -7.06 -1.66
CA LEU A 145 14.09 -7.80 -1.56
C LEU A 145 15.26 -7.01 -2.12
N PHE A 146 15.07 -6.39 -3.29
CA PHE A 146 16.08 -5.54 -3.91
C PHE A 146 16.47 -4.38 -3.00
N LEU A 147 15.48 -3.63 -2.49
CA LEU A 147 15.73 -2.48 -1.64
C LEU A 147 16.27 -2.91 -0.27
N GLN A 148 15.59 -3.80 0.44
CA GLN A 148 15.89 -4.05 1.85
C GLN A 148 17.07 -5.00 2.06
N LYS A 149 17.47 -5.79 1.05
CA LYS A 149 18.45 -6.90 1.14
C LYS A 149 18.10 -7.98 2.18
N ASN A 150 16.94 -7.84 2.83
CA ASN A 150 16.38 -8.72 3.84
C ASN A 150 14.88 -8.84 3.57
N LEU A 151 14.25 -9.86 4.14
CA LEU A 151 12.81 -10.00 4.08
C LEU A 151 12.14 -8.91 4.93
N PRO A 152 11.18 -8.16 4.35
CA PRO A 152 10.29 -7.31 5.11
C PRO A 152 9.65 -8.02 6.29
N GLN A 153 9.58 -7.30 7.41
CA GLN A 153 8.92 -7.79 8.62
C GLN A 153 7.42 -7.53 8.58
N ARG A 154 6.79 -7.81 7.44
CA ARG A 154 5.35 -7.61 7.19
C ARG A 154 4.85 -8.59 6.15
N LEU A 155 3.54 -8.81 6.14
CA LEU A 155 2.90 -9.64 5.13
C LEU A 155 2.75 -8.88 3.80
N TYR A 156 2.91 -9.62 2.71
CA TYR A 156 2.61 -9.15 1.35
C TYR A 156 1.16 -9.45 1.04
N ALA A 157 0.45 -8.44 0.55
CA ALA A 157 -0.92 -8.59 0.08
C ALA A 157 -0.94 -9.03 -1.39
N ASP A 158 -0.13 -8.35 -2.20
CA ASP A 158 -0.19 -8.33 -3.65
C ASP A 158 1.22 -8.09 -4.27
N CYS A 159 1.31 -8.33 -5.58
CA CYS A 159 2.46 -7.98 -6.40
C CYS A 159 1.98 -7.34 -7.69
N ASP A 160 2.46 -6.14 -7.99
CA ASP A 160 1.96 -5.37 -9.14
C ASP A 160 2.93 -5.55 -10.29
N LEU A 161 2.38 -5.86 -11.46
CA LEU A 161 3.12 -5.98 -12.70
C LEU A 161 2.52 -5.04 -13.73
N LEU A 162 3.37 -4.31 -14.44
CA LEU A 162 2.99 -3.69 -15.70
C LEU A 162 3.32 -4.66 -16.82
N ILE A 163 2.33 -4.96 -17.66
CA ILE A 163 2.49 -5.78 -18.86
C ILE A 163 2.15 -4.94 -20.07
N SER A 164 2.92 -5.11 -21.15
CA SER A 164 2.62 -4.49 -22.42
C SER A 164 1.18 -4.84 -22.86
N PRO A 165 0.34 -3.88 -23.27
CA PRO A 165 -1.05 -4.16 -23.66
C PRO A 165 -1.19 -5.25 -24.72
N LYS A 166 -0.23 -5.35 -25.66
CA LYS A 166 -0.18 -6.39 -26.71
C LYS A 166 0.07 -7.81 -26.16
N ASP A 167 0.80 -7.93 -25.05
CA ASP A 167 1.17 -9.22 -24.47
C ASP A 167 0.22 -9.68 -23.36
N TYR A 168 -0.77 -8.84 -23.02
CA TYR A 168 -1.71 -9.13 -21.93
C TYR A 168 -2.40 -10.49 -22.10
N GLN A 169 -2.88 -10.83 -23.30
CA GLN A 169 -3.58 -12.09 -23.53
C GLN A 169 -2.63 -13.28 -23.33
N THR A 170 -1.41 -13.18 -23.85
CA THR A 170 -0.35 -14.18 -23.69
C THR A 170 0.01 -14.39 -22.21
N ALA A 171 0.12 -13.30 -21.45
CA ALA A 171 0.38 -13.32 -20.02
C ALA A 171 -0.79 -13.94 -19.23
N SER A 172 -2.02 -13.54 -19.52
CA SER A 172 -3.24 -14.06 -18.89
C SER A 172 -3.36 -15.57 -19.05
N VAL A 173 -3.18 -16.09 -20.26
CA VAL A 173 -3.18 -17.54 -20.54
C VAL A 173 -2.04 -18.24 -19.79
N ALA A 174 -0.85 -17.62 -19.71
CA ALA A 174 0.26 -18.19 -18.97
C ALA A 174 -0.02 -18.27 -17.46
N LEU A 175 -0.67 -17.27 -16.87
CA LEU A 175 -1.10 -17.25 -15.48
C LEU A 175 -2.16 -18.32 -15.21
N GLN A 176 -3.19 -18.42 -16.06
CA GLN A 176 -4.25 -19.42 -15.94
C GLN A 176 -3.70 -20.85 -15.99
N LYS A 177 -2.80 -21.15 -16.94
CA LYS A 177 -2.09 -22.45 -17.02
C LYS A 177 -1.27 -22.79 -15.76
N ARG A 178 -0.97 -21.81 -14.92
CA ARG A 178 -0.26 -21.99 -13.64
C ARG A 178 -1.19 -22.01 -12.43
N GLY A 179 -2.51 -22.03 -12.65
CA GLY A 179 -3.53 -22.12 -11.61
C GLY A 179 -3.94 -20.78 -10.99
N PHE A 180 -3.60 -19.66 -11.63
CA PHE A 180 -4.16 -18.35 -11.25
C PHE A 180 -5.54 -18.15 -11.86
N GLN A 181 -6.46 -17.64 -11.06
CA GLN A 181 -7.82 -17.29 -11.49
C GLN A 181 -7.96 -15.78 -11.49
N SER A 182 -8.47 -15.21 -12.58
CA SER A 182 -8.81 -13.79 -12.64
C SER A 182 -10.05 -13.53 -11.79
N VAL A 183 -10.02 -12.47 -10.98
CA VAL A 183 -11.15 -12.05 -10.16
C VAL A 183 -11.78 -10.79 -10.77
N ASP A 184 -13.10 -10.79 -10.94
CA ASP A 184 -13.80 -9.57 -11.35
C ASP A 184 -13.87 -8.59 -10.17
N SER A 185 -13.16 -7.46 -10.30
CA SER A 185 -13.11 -6.38 -9.30
C SER A 185 -14.16 -5.29 -9.55
N SER A 186 -15.09 -5.50 -10.49
CA SER A 186 -16.15 -4.54 -10.83
C SER A 186 -17.18 -4.42 -9.69
N TYR A 187 -17.61 -3.19 -9.38
CA TYR A 187 -18.58 -2.94 -8.31
C TYR A 187 -19.98 -3.49 -8.58
N SER A 188 -20.35 -3.60 -9.86
CA SER A 188 -21.65 -4.05 -10.32
C SER A 188 -21.58 -4.42 -11.81
N PRO A 189 -22.48 -5.30 -12.31
CA PRO A 189 -22.61 -5.59 -13.73
C PRO A 189 -22.78 -4.34 -14.61
N ILE A 190 -23.49 -3.31 -14.11
CA ILE A 190 -23.70 -2.04 -14.83
C ILE A 190 -22.38 -1.26 -14.97
N PHE A 191 -21.52 -1.30 -13.95
CA PHE A 191 -20.18 -0.72 -14.04
C PHE A 191 -19.31 -1.41 -15.08
N LYS A 192 -19.47 -2.72 -15.25
CA LYS A 192 -18.76 -3.49 -16.26
C LYS A 192 -19.13 -3.04 -17.68
N LEU A 193 -20.40 -2.69 -17.90
CA LEU A 193 -20.90 -2.22 -19.19
C LEU A 193 -20.34 -0.84 -19.58
N PHE A 194 -20.23 0.07 -18.62
CA PHE A 194 -19.73 1.44 -18.86
C PHE A 194 -18.21 1.59 -18.74
N LYS A 195 -17.49 0.52 -18.39
CA LYS A 195 -16.03 0.55 -18.24
C LYS A 195 -15.37 0.26 -19.59
N LYS A 196 -14.66 1.25 -20.14
CA LYS A 196 -13.68 0.99 -21.22
C LYS A 196 -12.59 0.05 -20.70
N VAL A 197 -12.03 -0.77 -21.60
CA VAL A 197 -10.99 -1.81 -21.38
C VAL A 197 -10.33 -1.77 -20.00
N PRO A 198 -10.40 -2.85 -19.19
CA PRO A 198 -9.87 -2.85 -17.84
C PRO A 198 -8.37 -2.54 -17.82
N THR A 199 -7.99 -1.52 -17.06
CA THR A 199 -6.61 -1.05 -16.87
C THR A 199 -5.81 -1.94 -15.91
N GLU A 200 -6.51 -2.73 -15.10
CA GLU A 200 -5.98 -3.68 -14.13
C GLU A 200 -6.84 -4.96 -14.11
N THR A 201 -6.20 -6.11 -13.92
CA THR A 201 -6.87 -7.38 -13.63
C THR A 201 -6.15 -8.10 -12.49
N VAL A 202 -6.90 -8.48 -11.45
CA VAL A 202 -6.38 -9.19 -10.29
C VAL A 202 -6.39 -10.69 -10.57
N PHE A 203 -5.27 -11.36 -10.36
CA PHE A 203 -5.11 -12.80 -10.47
C PHE A 203 -4.77 -13.40 -9.11
N ILE A 204 -5.55 -14.37 -8.66
CA ILE A 204 -5.35 -15.04 -7.37
C ILE A 204 -5.07 -16.52 -7.60
N LYS A 205 -4.02 -17.03 -6.96
CA LYS A 205 -3.78 -18.45 -6.79
C LYS A 205 -3.87 -18.81 -5.32
N LYS A 206 -4.81 -19.67 -4.98
CA LYS A 206 -4.91 -20.24 -3.64
C LYS A 206 -3.76 -21.22 -3.44
N THR A 207 -2.89 -20.98 -2.46
CA THR A 207 -1.89 -21.95 -2.00
C THR A 207 -2.29 -22.48 -0.62
N SER A 208 -1.57 -23.48 -0.09
CA SER A 208 -1.93 -24.18 1.16
C SER A 208 -2.03 -23.27 2.39
N LEU A 209 -1.22 -22.20 2.45
CA LEU A 209 -1.16 -21.30 3.61
C LEU A 209 -1.50 -19.85 3.28
N TRP A 210 -1.17 -19.38 2.07
CA TRP A 210 -1.30 -17.97 1.70
C TRP A 210 -1.70 -17.82 0.24
N PRO A 211 -2.76 -17.06 -0.10
CA PRO A 211 -3.02 -16.75 -1.50
C PRO A 211 -1.88 -15.91 -2.07
N VAL A 212 -1.46 -16.21 -3.30
CA VAL A 212 -0.59 -15.33 -4.10
C VAL A 212 -1.50 -14.49 -4.99
N VAL A 213 -1.37 -13.18 -4.88
CA VAL A 213 -2.19 -12.19 -5.57
C VAL A 213 -1.29 -11.37 -6.46
N LEU A 214 -1.67 -11.24 -7.73
CA LEU A 214 -0.99 -10.44 -8.74
C LEU A 214 -1.95 -9.42 -9.30
N ASP A 215 -1.55 -8.16 -9.25
CA ASP A 215 -2.28 -7.07 -9.88
C ASP A 215 -1.62 -6.79 -11.23
N ILE A 216 -2.28 -7.22 -12.30
CA ILE A 216 -1.76 -7.09 -13.67
C ILE A 216 -2.30 -5.81 -14.27
N HIS A 217 -1.42 -4.82 -14.36
CA HIS A 217 -1.70 -3.51 -14.93
C HIS A 217 -1.31 -3.45 -16.41
N ARG A 218 -2.10 -2.70 -17.18
CA ARG A 218 -1.83 -2.36 -18.60
C ARG A 218 -1.34 -0.92 -18.76
N GLU A 219 -1.42 -0.13 -17.69
CA GLU A 219 -0.93 1.25 -17.58
C GLU A 219 -0.50 1.53 -16.12
N PRO A 220 0.36 2.53 -15.85
CA PRO A 220 0.75 2.92 -14.50
C PRO A 220 -0.46 3.25 -13.61
N ALA A 221 -0.63 2.50 -12.52
CA ALA A 221 -1.75 2.66 -11.60
C ALA A 221 -1.59 3.88 -10.67
N PHE A 222 -1.95 5.07 -11.16
CA PHE A 222 -1.98 6.28 -10.32
C PHE A 222 -3.29 7.07 -10.39
N LEU A 223 -4.14 6.81 -11.39
CA LEU A 223 -5.51 7.32 -11.46
C LEU A 223 -6.50 6.30 -10.85
N MET A 224 -7.79 6.36 -11.19
CA MET A 224 -8.77 5.36 -10.72
C MET A 224 -9.02 4.27 -11.75
N ASN A 225 -8.77 3.02 -11.38
CA ASN A 225 -8.94 1.87 -12.29
C ASN A 225 -10.40 1.46 -12.50
N GLN A 226 -11.34 2.14 -11.83
CA GLN A 226 -12.77 1.79 -11.79
C GLN A 226 -13.66 2.78 -12.54
N ILE A 227 -13.14 3.94 -12.93
CA ILE A 227 -13.90 5.02 -13.55
C ILE A 227 -13.28 5.32 -14.91
N SER A 228 -14.07 5.24 -15.97
CA SER A 228 -13.69 5.71 -17.30
C SER A 228 -13.87 7.24 -17.40
N GLY A 229 -13.23 7.88 -18.38
CA GLY A 229 -13.35 9.34 -18.58
C GLY A 229 -12.33 10.18 -17.82
N LEU A 230 -11.33 9.54 -17.19
CA LEU A 230 -10.26 10.26 -16.49
C LEU A 230 -9.29 10.96 -17.44
N ASP A 231 -9.39 10.73 -18.75
CA ASP A 231 -8.70 11.47 -19.80
C ASP A 231 -9.02 12.97 -19.78
N ALA A 232 -10.18 13.34 -19.25
CA ALA A 232 -10.55 14.73 -18.95
C ALA A 232 -9.72 15.34 -17.80
N LEU A 233 -9.17 14.51 -16.90
CA LEU A 233 -8.36 14.92 -15.75
C LEU A 233 -6.87 14.73 -15.98
N TYR A 234 -6.47 13.80 -16.84
CA TYR A 234 -5.09 13.62 -17.25
C TYR A 234 -5.01 12.93 -18.62
N PRO A 235 -4.34 13.47 -19.64
CA PRO A 235 -4.44 12.97 -21.00
C PRO A 235 -3.98 11.51 -21.16
N GLN A 236 -4.80 10.64 -21.77
CA GLN A 236 -4.45 9.23 -22.02
C GLN A 236 -3.16 9.10 -22.86
N LYS A 237 -2.91 10.04 -23.79
CA LYS A 237 -1.65 10.07 -24.56
C LYS A 237 -0.41 10.11 -23.67
N GLN A 238 -0.47 10.83 -22.53
CA GLN A 238 0.64 10.88 -21.58
C GLN A 238 0.76 9.57 -20.79
N ILE A 239 -0.36 8.95 -20.42
CA ILE A 239 -0.38 7.63 -19.76
C ILE A 239 0.25 6.56 -20.67
N ASN A 240 -0.10 6.56 -21.97
CA ASN A 240 0.45 5.61 -22.94
C ASN A 240 1.97 5.79 -23.10
N LYS A 241 2.43 7.03 -23.27
CA LYS A 241 3.87 7.33 -23.31
C LYS A 241 4.59 6.92 -22.02
N LEU A 242 3.98 7.15 -20.86
CA LEU A 242 4.56 6.75 -19.56
C LEU A 242 4.62 5.22 -19.43
N THR A 243 3.61 4.52 -19.95
CA THR A 243 3.56 3.05 -20.01
C THR A 243 4.72 2.52 -20.85
N GLU A 244 4.90 3.07 -22.06
CA GLU A 244 6.01 2.72 -22.94
C GLU A 244 7.36 3.02 -22.29
N LEU A 245 7.50 4.17 -21.64
CA LEU A 245 8.72 4.54 -20.92
C LEU A 245 9.05 3.54 -19.81
N PHE A 246 8.07 3.13 -19.00
CA PHE A 246 8.26 2.18 -17.91
C PHE A 246 8.62 0.78 -18.42
N LEU A 247 8.01 0.34 -19.52
CA LEU A 247 8.37 -0.91 -20.18
C LEU A 247 9.75 -0.80 -20.86
N ALA A 248 10.15 0.35 -21.39
CA ALA A 248 11.48 0.50 -21.98
C ALA A 248 12.59 0.57 -20.93
N ARG A 249 12.33 1.17 -19.76
CA ARG A 249 13.35 1.53 -18.77
C ARG A 249 13.37 0.57 -17.57
N LYS A 250 13.78 -0.66 -17.85
CA LYS A 250 13.89 -1.75 -16.87
C LYS A 250 15.33 -1.93 -16.36
N SER A 251 15.45 -2.52 -15.18
CA SER A 251 16.68 -3.07 -14.63
C SER A 251 16.48 -4.53 -14.23
N ILE A 252 17.51 -5.35 -14.39
CA ILE A 252 17.45 -6.76 -13.99
C ILE A 252 17.98 -6.88 -12.55
N PHE A 253 17.11 -7.31 -11.64
CA PHE A 253 17.50 -7.70 -10.30
C PHE A 253 17.64 -9.22 -10.20
N LYS A 254 18.80 -9.70 -9.75
CA LYS A 254 19.03 -11.11 -9.47
C LYS A 254 18.86 -11.39 -7.98
N TYR A 255 17.97 -12.31 -7.64
CA TYR A 255 17.83 -12.85 -6.30
C TYR A 255 17.98 -14.37 -6.35
N LYS A 256 19.08 -14.89 -5.81
CA LYS A 256 19.51 -16.28 -6.03
C LYS A 256 19.52 -16.57 -7.55
N ASN A 257 18.83 -17.62 -7.98
CA ASN A 257 18.75 -18.03 -9.39
C ASN A 257 17.59 -17.39 -10.16
N ILE A 258 16.85 -16.45 -9.56
CA ILE A 258 15.69 -15.80 -10.18
C ILE A 258 16.09 -14.40 -10.67
N LYS A 259 15.71 -14.06 -11.90
CA LYS A 259 15.90 -12.73 -12.50
C LYS A 259 14.56 -12.01 -12.54
N PHE A 260 14.44 -10.89 -11.83
CA PHE A 260 13.26 -10.04 -11.85
C PHE A 260 13.52 -8.79 -12.70
N ASN A 261 12.58 -8.46 -13.57
CA ASN A 261 12.55 -7.18 -14.26
C ASN A 261 11.93 -6.14 -13.33
N LEU A 262 12.72 -5.21 -12.82
CA LEU A 262 12.24 -4.05 -12.04
C LEU A 262 12.32 -2.80 -12.91
N LEU A 263 11.69 -1.71 -12.48
CA LEU A 263 11.96 -0.41 -13.08
C LEU A 263 13.41 0.00 -12.80
N SER A 264 13.99 0.79 -13.70
CA SER A 264 15.23 1.53 -13.40
C SER A 264 15.02 2.51 -12.24
N ALA A 265 16.11 3.00 -11.67
CA ALA A 265 16.12 3.68 -10.38
C ALA A 265 15.16 4.88 -10.30
N GLU A 266 15.29 5.84 -11.20
CA GLU A 266 14.47 7.05 -11.26
C GLU A 266 13.00 6.74 -11.57
N HIS A 267 12.73 5.79 -12.47
CA HIS A 267 11.37 5.39 -12.83
C HIS A 267 10.67 4.63 -11.68
N GLN A 268 11.41 3.84 -10.91
CA GLN A 268 10.89 3.17 -9.73
C GLN A 268 10.53 4.19 -8.63
N ILE A 269 11.34 5.23 -8.42
CA ILE A 269 11.04 6.33 -7.50
C ILE A 269 9.78 7.07 -7.97
N LEU A 270 9.69 7.40 -9.26
CA LEU A 270 8.53 8.05 -9.86
C LEU A 270 7.24 7.23 -9.64
N TYR A 271 7.27 5.94 -9.99
CA TYR A 271 6.13 5.05 -9.82
C TYR A 271 5.69 4.96 -8.36
N LEU A 272 6.62 4.83 -7.40
CA LEU A 272 6.26 4.74 -5.99
C LEU A 272 5.62 6.04 -5.48
N ALA A 273 6.07 7.20 -5.95
CA ALA A 273 5.46 8.48 -5.63
C ALA A 273 4.03 8.59 -6.20
N LEU A 274 3.82 8.13 -7.43
CA LEU A 274 2.51 8.06 -8.09
C LEU A 274 1.56 7.04 -7.43
N HIS A 275 2.07 5.88 -7.02
CA HIS A 275 1.31 4.87 -6.29
C HIS A 275 0.94 5.35 -4.88
N PHE A 276 1.80 6.14 -4.22
CA PHE A 276 1.42 6.76 -2.95
C PHE A 276 0.30 7.80 -3.13
N PHE A 277 0.32 8.55 -4.23
CA PHE A 277 -0.77 9.42 -4.64
C PHE A 277 -2.07 8.65 -4.92
N HIS A 278 -2.01 7.52 -5.63
CA HIS A 278 -3.15 6.63 -5.86
C HIS A 278 -3.87 6.30 -4.55
N HIS A 279 -3.11 5.99 -3.51
CA HIS A 279 -3.62 5.71 -2.17
C HIS A 279 -3.88 6.97 -1.33
N SER A 280 -4.09 8.12 -1.97
CA SER A 280 -4.41 9.39 -1.31
C SER A 280 -3.47 9.74 -0.16
N PHE A 281 -2.17 9.43 -0.36
CA PHE A 281 -1.08 9.65 0.59
C PHE A 281 -1.26 8.91 1.93
N SER A 282 -1.85 7.71 1.90
CA SER A 282 -2.11 6.92 3.09
C SER A 282 -1.36 5.58 3.14
N GLY A 283 -1.15 5.09 4.35
CA GLY A 283 -0.35 3.90 4.65
C GLY A 283 1.14 4.19 4.76
N TYR A 284 1.66 4.16 6.00
CA TYR A 284 3.07 4.43 6.31
C TYR A 284 4.04 3.58 5.47
N PHE A 285 3.67 2.33 5.20
CA PHE A 285 4.55 1.38 4.55
C PHE A 285 4.86 1.77 3.10
N ARG A 286 3.98 2.54 2.45
CA ARG A 286 4.20 3.10 1.12
C ARG A 286 5.25 4.21 1.19
N LEU A 287 5.14 5.07 2.20
CA LEU A 287 6.13 6.12 2.46
C LEU A 287 7.49 5.54 2.86
N ALA A 288 7.53 4.51 3.70
CA ALA A 288 8.75 3.81 4.10
C ALA A 288 9.41 3.06 2.92
N LEU A 289 8.61 2.51 2.01
CA LEU A 289 9.10 1.92 0.76
C LEU A 289 9.70 3.00 -0.15
N MET A 290 9.02 4.13 -0.32
CA MET A 290 9.50 5.28 -1.08
C MET A 290 10.82 5.83 -0.49
N ARG A 291 10.92 5.98 0.83
CA ARG A 291 12.19 6.30 1.52
C ARG A 291 13.30 5.32 1.16
N SER A 292 12.99 4.01 1.21
CA SER A 292 13.97 2.96 0.91
C SER A 292 14.44 3.04 -0.54
N ALA A 293 13.54 3.35 -1.47
CA ALA A 293 13.84 3.60 -2.86
C ALA A 293 14.78 4.80 -3.00
N CYS A 294 14.40 5.99 -2.53
CA CYS A 294 15.22 7.20 -2.69
C CYS A 294 16.63 7.09 -2.08
N ARG A 295 16.79 6.33 -0.98
CA ARG A 295 18.10 6.15 -0.32
C ARG A 295 18.99 5.10 -0.95
N LYS A 296 18.43 4.09 -1.62
CA LYS A 296 19.18 2.91 -2.09
C LYS A 296 19.29 2.83 -3.60
N LEU A 297 18.30 3.36 -4.31
CA LEU A 297 18.38 3.55 -5.74
C LEU A 297 19.21 4.81 -6.00
N LYS A 298 20.38 4.62 -6.63
CA LYS A 298 21.20 5.73 -7.13
C LYS A 298 20.60 6.26 -8.45
N GLY A 299 19.37 6.78 -8.38
CA GLY A 299 18.67 7.31 -9.55
C GLY A 299 19.24 8.65 -10.00
N ASP A 300 19.13 8.93 -11.29
CA ASP A 300 19.38 10.26 -11.82
C ASP A 300 18.21 11.19 -11.46
N TRP A 301 18.43 12.05 -10.46
CA TRP A 301 17.44 13.01 -10.00
C TRP A 301 17.13 14.11 -11.01
N GLN A 302 18.06 14.42 -11.93
CA GLN A 302 17.80 15.38 -13.00
C GLN A 302 16.95 14.74 -14.09
N GLY A 303 17.23 13.49 -14.46
CA GLY A 303 16.38 12.68 -15.32
C GLY A 303 14.97 12.54 -14.75
N LEU A 304 14.84 12.23 -13.45
CA LEU A 304 13.54 12.18 -12.76
C LEU A 304 12.80 13.51 -12.85
N LEU A 305 13.49 14.63 -12.57
CA LEU A 305 12.92 15.97 -12.67
C LEU A 305 12.38 16.24 -14.08
N LYS A 306 13.20 15.98 -15.11
CA LYS A 306 12.81 16.16 -16.51
C LYS A 306 11.54 15.39 -16.84
N GLN A 307 11.44 14.13 -16.41
CA GLN A 307 10.25 13.30 -16.62
C GLN A 307 9.04 13.83 -15.87
N ILE A 308 9.19 14.27 -14.62
CA ILE A 308 8.07 14.84 -13.87
C ILE A 308 7.48 16.04 -14.59
N LEU A 309 8.32 16.93 -15.15
CA LEU A 309 7.89 18.12 -15.88
C LEU A 309 7.31 17.78 -17.26
N GLU A 310 7.99 16.92 -18.04
CA GLU A 310 7.58 16.49 -19.37
C GLU A 310 6.18 15.85 -19.36
N TYR A 311 5.91 15.04 -18.35
CA TYR A 311 4.63 14.35 -18.16
C TYR A 311 3.65 15.14 -17.26
N ARG A 312 3.97 16.37 -16.86
CA ARG A 312 3.11 17.25 -16.03
C ARG A 312 2.60 16.57 -14.74
N LEU A 313 3.49 15.85 -14.06
CA LEU A 313 3.20 15.01 -12.89
C LEU A 313 3.42 15.72 -11.55
N GLU A 314 3.90 16.97 -11.55
CA GLU A 314 4.31 17.75 -10.38
C GLU A 314 3.23 17.74 -9.30
N ASN A 315 1.98 17.99 -9.70
CA ASN A 315 0.85 18.10 -8.76
C ASN A 315 0.54 16.76 -8.06
N PHE A 316 0.83 15.63 -8.70
CA PHE A 316 0.57 14.30 -8.16
C PHE A 316 1.72 13.82 -7.27
N VAL A 317 2.97 14.09 -7.65
CA VAL A 317 4.15 13.55 -6.95
C VAL A 317 4.71 14.48 -5.89
N TYR A 318 4.55 15.80 -6.04
CA TYR A 318 5.06 16.79 -5.07
C TYR A 318 4.58 16.52 -3.64
N PRO A 319 3.28 16.23 -3.38
CA PRO A 319 2.85 15.93 -2.01
C PRO A 319 3.51 14.66 -1.45
N SER A 320 3.77 13.65 -2.30
CA SER A 320 4.47 12.43 -1.90
C SER A 320 5.89 12.74 -1.43
N PHE A 321 6.64 13.56 -2.17
CA PHE A 321 7.99 13.98 -1.78
C PHE A 321 8.00 14.95 -0.59
N LEU A 322 7.00 15.84 -0.48
CA LEU A 322 6.86 16.74 0.66
C LEU A 322 6.65 15.95 1.96
N LEU A 323 5.83 14.90 1.91
CA LEU A 323 5.63 14.00 3.04
C LEU A 323 6.83 13.14 3.33
N LEU A 324 7.53 12.69 2.31
CA LEU A 324 8.79 11.97 2.49
C LEU A 324 9.78 12.83 3.26
N GLU A 325 9.96 14.10 2.89
CA GLU A 325 10.89 15.00 3.58
C GLU A 325 10.42 15.36 4.99
N LYS A 326 9.11 15.51 5.21
CA LYS A 326 8.52 15.78 6.54
C LYS A 326 8.80 14.65 7.55
N TYR A 327 8.64 13.39 7.13
CA TYR A 327 8.78 12.23 8.03
C TYR A 327 10.19 11.62 7.99
N TYR A 328 10.89 11.76 6.87
CA TYR A 328 12.21 11.20 6.65
C TYR A 328 13.12 12.24 5.98
N PRO A 329 13.57 13.26 6.73
CA PRO A 329 14.45 14.29 6.20
C PRO A 329 15.71 13.70 5.53
N PHE A 330 16.26 14.42 4.56
CA PHE A 330 17.44 14.02 3.79
C PHE A 330 17.26 12.75 2.95
N SER A 331 16.00 12.39 2.64
CA SER A 331 15.72 11.26 1.74
C SER A 331 15.80 11.65 0.27
N ILE A 332 15.81 12.95 -0.04
CA ILE A 332 15.88 13.50 -1.40
C ILE A 332 16.96 14.58 -1.48
N PRO A 333 17.49 14.89 -2.68
CA PRO A 333 18.50 15.93 -2.84
C PRO A 333 17.99 17.32 -2.46
N VAL A 334 18.89 18.13 -1.92
CA VAL A 334 18.63 19.54 -1.58
C VAL A 334 18.13 20.28 -2.83
N GLY A 335 17.07 21.07 -2.67
CA GLY A 335 16.47 21.85 -3.75
C GLY A 335 15.57 21.07 -4.71
N PHE A 336 15.52 19.73 -4.66
CA PHE A 336 14.65 18.93 -5.55
C PHE A 336 13.17 19.32 -5.42
N LEU A 337 12.67 19.43 -4.18
CA LEU A 337 11.28 19.84 -3.93
C LEU A 337 10.93 21.21 -4.51
N ASN A 338 11.87 22.16 -4.47
CA ASN A 338 11.63 23.51 -5.00
C ASN A 338 11.44 23.49 -6.52
N LYS A 339 12.13 22.59 -7.24
CA LYS A 339 12.05 22.48 -8.70
C LYS A 339 10.75 21.89 -9.21
N ILE A 340 10.09 21.03 -8.42
CA ILE A 340 8.79 20.42 -8.77
C ILE A 340 7.62 21.05 -8.01
N LYS A 341 7.82 22.24 -7.41
CA LYS A 341 6.82 22.88 -6.55
C LYS A 341 5.65 23.42 -7.37
N PRO A 342 4.41 22.99 -7.09
CA PRO A 342 3.23 23.54 -7.75
C PRO A 342 2.99 25.01 -7.43
N LEU A 343 2.38 25.74 -8.36
CA LEU A 343 2.09 27.16 -8.23
C LEU A 343 0.65 27.43 -7.74
N GLY A 344 0.45 28.63 -7.20
CA GLY A 344 -0.87 29.21 -6.89
C GLY A 344 -1.75 28.39 -5.95
N ASN A 345 -3.04 28.27 -6.29
CA ASN A 345 -4.05 27.62 -5.46
C ASN A 345 -3.78 26.13 -5.20
N LYS A 346 -3.06 25.45 -6.11
CA LYS A 346 -2.70 24.04 -5.94
C LYS A 346 -1.79 23.84 -4.73
N LEU A 347 -0.83 24.75 -4.51
CA LEU A 347 0.05 24.66 -3.35
C LEU A 347 -0.71 24.80 -2.02
N ARG A 348 -1.70 25.70 -1.96
CA ARG A 348 -2.57 25.87 -0.77
C ARG A 348 -3.35 24.59 -0.48
N LEU A 349 -3.93 23.98 -1.52
CA LEU A 349 -4.63 22.71 -1.41
C LEU A 349 -3.70 21.60 -0.92
N ILE A 350 -2.51 21.47 -1.52
CA ILE A 350 -1.53 20.45 -1.14
C ILE A 350 -1.15 20.60 0.32
N LYS A 351 -0.85 21.81 0.79
CA LYS A 351 -0.54 22.05 2.22
C LYS A 351 -1.66 21.54 3.13
N LYS A 352 -2.92 21.79 2.77
CA LYS A 352 -4.10 21.26 3.50
C LYS A 352 -4.20 19.74 3.45
N LEU A 353 -3.91 19.11 2.32
CA LEU A 353 -3.91 17.64 2.19
C LEU A 353 -2.79 17.00 3.02
N THR A 354 -1.64 17.65 3.13
CA THR A 354 -0.44 17.13 3.81
C THR A 354 -0.32 17.51 5.29
N SER A 355 -1.24 18.32 5.83
CA SER A 355 -1.22 18.72 7.24
C SER A 355 -1.80 17.67 8.19
N GLY A 356 -2.63 16.75 7.71
CA GLY A 356 -3.30 15.72 8.52
C GLY A 356 -2.43 14.52 8.94
N ASN A 357 -3.06 13.56 9.65
CA ASN A 357 -2.44 12.32 10.11
C ASN A 357 -2.31 11.29 8.97
N LEU A 358 -1.23 11.38 8.18
CA LEU A 358 -1.04 10.61 6.94
C LEU A 358 -0.53 9.17 7.14
N LEU A 359 -0.29 8.78 8.39
CA LEU A 359 0.16 7.42 8.76
C LEU A 359 -1.00 6.44 9.01
N GLU A 360 -2.25 6.89 8.81
CA GLU A 360 -3.43 6.04 8.88
C GLU A 360 -3.55 5.14 7.63
N SER A 361 -4.21 3.99 7.77
CA SER A 361 -4.62 3.18 6.62
C SER A 361 -5.77 3.86 5.86
N GLU A 362 -6.00 3.46 4.62
CA GLU A 362 -7.19 3.89 3.87
C GLU A 362 -8.46 3.59 4.68
N ALA A 363 -9.36 4.57 4.76
CA ALA A 363 -10.72 4.37 5.25
C ALA A 363 -11.47 3.40 4.32
N GLY A 364 -12.67 2.96 4.72
CA GLY A 364 -13.47 2.02 3.93
C GLY A 364 -13.58 2.41 2.44
N GLN A 365 -13.72 1.41 1.57
CA GLN A 365 -13.60 1.50 0.11
C GLN A 365 -14.27 2.74 -0.53
N ILE A 366 -15.48 3.09 -0.10
CA ILE A 366 -16.23 4.26 -0.61
C ILE A 366 -15.53 5.59 -0.25
N SER A 367 -15.07 5.74 1.00
CA SER A 367 -14.37 6.94 1.46
C SER A 367 -13.02 7.10 0.76
N ALA A 368 -12.27 6.00 0.61
CA ALA A 368 -11.02 5.99 -0.15
C ALA A 368 -11.24 6.39 -1.62
N GLY A 369 -12.27 5.84 -2.27
CA GLY A 369 -12.64 6.19 -3.65
C GLY A 369 -12.99 7.68 -3.81
N ARG A 370 -13.81 8.24 -2.91
CA ARG A 370 -14.16 9.67 -2.92
C ARG A 370 -12.92 10.57 -2.74
N LYS A 371 -12.04 10.22 -1.79
CA LYS A 371 -10.81 10.98 -1.53
C LYS A 371 -9.87 10.93 -2.74
N ARG A 372 -9.71 9.76 -3.36
CA ARG A 372 -8.91 9.57 -4.57
C ARG A 372 -9.43 10.39 -5.74
N PHE A 373 -10.74 10.31 -6.03
CA PHE A 373 -11.36 11.11 -7.08
C PHE A 373 -11.16 12.61 -6.87
N SER A 374 -11.43 13.08 -5.64
CA SER A 374 -11.23 14.48 -5.25
C SER A 374 -9.78 14.93 -5.48
N ASN A 375 -8.81 14.15 -5.01
CA ASN A 375 -7.39 14.44 -5.22
C ASN A 375 -7.04 14.52 -6.72
N ILE A 376 -7.50 13.57 -7.54
CA ILE A 376 -7.26 13.59 -8.99
C ILE A 376 -7.89 14.84 -9.62
N PHE A 377 -9.14 15.17 -9.30
CA PHE A 377 -9.84 16.33 -9.86
C PHE A 377 -9.15 17.66 -9.53
N TYR A 378 -8.77 17.87 -8.27
CA TYR A 378 -8.20 19.15 -7.87
C TYR A 378 -6.71 19.28 -8.20
N LEU A 379 -5.95 18.16 -8.18
CA LEU A 379 -4.52 18.16 -8.52
C LEU A 379 -4.28 17.98 -10.02
N SER A 380 -5.31 17.65 -10.80
CA SER A 380 -5.24 17.55 -12.26
C SER A 380 -4.54 18.79 -12.88
N PRO A 381 -3.66 18.58 -13.86
CA PRO A 381 -3.02 19.66 -14.61
C PRO A 381 -3.96 20.28 -15.65
N GLU A 382 -5.14 19.71 -15.90
CA GLU A 382 -6.06 20.19 -16.93
C GLU A 382 -6.87 21.42 -16.48
N PRO A 383 -7.25 22.30 -17.43
CA PRO A 383 -8.02 23.50 -17.13
C PRO A 383 -9.43 23.15 -16.64
N LEU A 384 -10.02 24.03 -15.82
CA LEU A 384 -11.31 23.77 -15.16
C LEU A 384 -12.44 23.35 -16.11
N PRO A 385 -12.64 23.97 -17.29
CA PRO A 385 -13.70 23.54 -18.22
C PRO A 385 -13.55 22.09 -18.67
N LYS A 386 -12.31 21.65 -18.95
CA LYS A 386 -12.04 20.27 -19.33
C LYS A 386 -12.24 19.32 -18.15
N LYS A 387 -11.86 19.71 -16.95
CA LYS A 387 -12.10 18.91 -15.74
C LYS A 387 -13.58 18.73 -15.46
N LEU A 388 -14.40 19.77 -15.63
CA LEU A 388 -15.84 19.70 -15.42
C LEU A 388 -16.53 18.72 -16.37
N ARG A 389 -15.95 18.46 -17.56
CA ARG A 389 -16.46 17.42 -18.47
C ARG A 389 -16.51 16.03 -17.81
N VAL A 390 -15.64 15.76 -16.84
CA VAL A 390 -15.60 14.47 -16.12
C VAL A 390 -16.95 14.11 -15.50
N ILE A 391 -17.73 15.12 -15.08
CA ILE A 391 -19.01 14.94 -14.40
C ILE A 391 -20.06 14.35 -15.34
N PHE A 392 -19.94 14.59 -16.65
CA PHE A 392 -20.88 14.09 -17.67
C PHE A 392 -20.54 12.69 -18.19
N TYR A 393 -19.44 12.07 -17.75
CA TYR A 393 -19.14 10.70 -18.18
C TYR A 393 -20.10 9.70 -17.51
N PRO A 394 -20.71 8.77 -18.26
CA PRO A 394 -21.66 7.81 -17.72
C PRO A 394 -21.14 7.01 -16.52
N SER A 395 -19.85 6.64 -16.52
CA SER A 395 -19.22 5.93 -15.39
C SER A 395 -19.13 6.78 -14.11
N VAL A 396 -18.99 8.10 -14.24
CA VAL A 396 -18.94 9.03 -13.09
C VAL A 396 -20.35 9.26 -12.55
N ILE A 397 -21.32 9.51 -13.42
CA ILE A 397 -22.74 9.65 -13.05
C ILE A 397 -23.21 8.38 -12.32
N ASN A 398 -22.94 7.21 -12.89
CA ASN A 398 -23.29 5.93 -12.27
C ASN A 398 -22.60 5.75 -10.90
N SER A 399 -21.36 6.23 -10.73
CA SER A 399 -20.69 6.24 -9.42
C SER A 399 -21.38 7.13 -8.40
N ILE A 400 -21.84 8.31 -8.82
CA ILE A 400 -22.57 9.25 -7.98
C ILE A 400 -23.92 8.67 -7.55
N ILE A 401 -24.62 7.92 -8.42
CA ILE A 401 -25.92 7.31 -8.12
C ILE A 401 -25.78 6.03 -7.29
N TYR A 402 -24.80 5.18 -7.61
CA TYR A 402 -24.60 3.88 -6.97
C TYR A 402 -24.13 3.99 -5.51
N ILE A 403 -23.30 5.00 -5.18
CA ILE A 403 -22.77 5.18 -3.83
C ILE A 403 -23.91 5.42 -2.79
N PRO A 404 -24.82 6.39 -3.00
CA PRO A 404 -26.01 6.58 -2.16
C PRO A 404 -26.87 5.32 -2.08
N TYR A 405 -27.21 4.70 -3.21
CA TYR A 405 -28.01 3.47 -3.23
C TYR A 405 -27.40 2.37 -2.33
N LYS A 406 -26.09 2.12 -2.45
CA LYS A 406 -25.39 1.13 -1.64
C LYS A 406 -25.38 1.50 -0.14
N LEU A 407 -25.24 2.77 0.20
CA LEU A 407 -25.32 3.24 1.58
C LEU A 407 -26.73 3.03 2.15
N THR A 408 -27.78 3.34 1.39
CA THR A 408 -29.18 3.16 1.78
C THR A 408 -29.53 1.68 1.96
N VAL A 409 -29.14 0.81 1.02
CA VAL A 409 -29.36 -0.65 1.13
C VAL A 409 -28.63 -1.24 2.33
N ASN A 410 -27.37 -0.83 2.57
CA ASN A 410 -26.62 -1.31 3.73
C ASN A 410 -27.19 -0.80 5.06
N PHE A 411 -27.73 0.43 5.08
CA PHE A 411 -28.44 0.97 6.22
C PHE A 411 -29.72 0.17 6.49
N ALA A 412 -30.57 -0.01 5.48
CA ALA A 412 -31.80 -0.81 5.57
C ALA A 412 -31.53 -2.25 6.06
N ARG A 413 -30.50 -2.92 5.50
CA ARG A 413 -30.09 -4.27 5.95
C ARG A 413 -29.60 -4.31 7.40
N ARG A 414 -28.91 -3.26 7.87
CA ARG A 414 -28.48 -3.15 9.28
C ARG A 414 -29.65 -2.91 10.21
N THR A 415 -30.61 -2.09 9.82
CA THR A 415 -31.84 -1.83 10.58
C THR A 415 -32.70 -3.08 10.65
N TYR A 416 -32.89 -3.78 9.53
CA TYR A 416 -33.64 -5.04 9.46
C TYR A 416 -33.00 -6.15 10.33
N ARG A 417 -31.67 -6.29 10.30
CA ARG A 417 -30.94 -7.23 11.18
C ARG A 417 -31.03 -6.87 12.66
N LYS A 418 -31.14 -5.58 13.02
CA LYS A 418 -31.36 -5.16 14.40
C LYS A 418 -32.79 -5.45 14.87
N ILE A 419 -33.79 -5.20 14.02
CA ILE A 419 -35.20 -5.50 14.32
C ILE A 419 -35.41 -7.01 14.50
N PHE A 420 -34.82 -7.84 13.64
CA PHE A 420 -34.92 -9.30 13.76
C PHE A 420 -34.18 -9.87 14.97
N PHE A 421 -33.19 -9.15 15.51
CA PHE A 421 -32.51 -9.55 16.75
C PHE A 421 -33.35 -9.22 18.00
N PHE A 422 -34.19 -8.18 17.94
CA PHE A 422 -35.12 -7.81 19.02
C PHE A 422 -36.42 -8.63 19.04
N ILE A 423 -36.76 -9.32 17.95
CA ILE A 423 -37.94 -10.20 17.88
C ILE A 423 -37.61 -11.65 18.30
N LYS A 424 -36.31 -11.97 18.48
CA LYS A 424 -35.82 -13.30 18.86
C LYS A 424 -35.08 -13.36 20.21
N SER A 425 -35.14 -12.27 20.97
CA SER A 425 -34.70 -12.16 22.37
C SER A 425 -35.91 -11.81 23.21
#